data_AF-A0A925PXJ6-F1
#
_entry.id   AF-A0A925PXJ6-F1
#
_cell.length_a   1.000
_cell.length_b   1.000
_cell.length_c   1.000
_cell.angle_alpha   90.00
_cell.angle_beta   90.00
_cell.angle_gamma   90.00
#
_symmetry.space_group_name_H-M   'P 1'
#
loop_
_entity.id
_entity.type
_entity.pdbx_description
1 polymer ?
#
loop_
_entity_poly.entity_id
_entity_poly.type
_entity_poly.pdbx_seq_one_letter_code
_entity_poly.pdbx_strand_id
1 'polypeptide(L)'
;TLACPPDTDPPLDEPGLVEMLTRRAAGLDRGRVHPIGALTVGLKGERLAEMALLADAGCKGFSQGNANLPGTAILWNALKYAATFGFTVWLRPQDAELSAGGVAHEGEVATRLGLAPIPIVAETIALRTIVEIMSATGARVHVARLSSAAGVRLVAEAKSRGAAITCDVGVHHLHLCDRDIGDFNANCNMTPPLRDPSDRDALRRAVAEGVIDAVCSDHTPVDDDAKQVPFAEAEPGATGLELLLPLTLQWGKEAGLKQVDALGSVTHRAAKILGVNAGTLAAGVAADICLFDPAKPWIVQPNALASQGKNTPFQGLELTGRVARTLVGGRTVHAA
;
A
#
# COMPACT_ATOMS: atom_id res chain seq x y z
N THR A 1 -14.05 2.31 -1.01
CA THR A 1 -13.62 0.98 -1.48
C THR A 1 -12.24 0.70 -0.94
N LEU A 2 -11.99 -0.50 -0.44
CA LEU A 2 -10.74 -0.93 0.17
C LEU A 2 -10.34 -2.28 -0.42
N ALA A 3 -9.05 -2.46 -0.72
CA ALA A 3 -8.46 -3.78 -0.87
C ALA A 3 -7.95 -4.21 0.51
N CYS A 4 -8.39 -5.37 1.00
CA CYS A 4 -7.90 -5.93 2.27
C CYS A 4 -6.79 -6.93 1.96
N PRO A 5 -5.53 -6.67 2.36
CA PRO A 5 -4.45 -7.63 2.22
C PRO A 5 -4.72 -8.95 2.98
N PRO A 6 -4.00 -10.04 2.64
CA PRO A 6 -4.28 -11.37 3.20
C PRO A 6 -3.65 -11.64 4.57
N ASP A 7 -2.86 -10.72 5.12
CA ASP A 7 -2.12 -10.85 6.38
C ASP A 7 -2.97 -10.49 7.61
N THR A 8 -4.25 -10.85 7.56
CA THR A 8 -5.10 -10.92 8.75
C THR A 8 -4.70 -12.09 9.64
N ASP A 9 -5.22 -12.13 10.87
CA ASP A 9 -5.10 -13.30 11.75
C ASP A 9 -6.48 -13.95 11.97
N PRO A 10 -6.75 -15.15 11.42
CA PRO A 10 -5.89 -15.94 10.52
C PRO A 10 -5.75 -15.35 9.10
N PRO A 11 -4.71 -15.72 8.32
CA PRO A 11 -4.54 -15.25 6.94
C PRO A 11 -5.68 -15.63 6.00
N LEU A 12 -5.90 -14.85 4.93
CA LEU A 12 -6.95 -15.10 3.93
C LEU A 12 -6.53 -16.17 2.90
N ASP A 13 -6.22 -17.38 3.37
CA ASP A 13 -5.78 -18.52 2.55
C ASP A 13 -6.83 -19.63 2.39
N GLU A 14 -7.99 -19.49 3.06
CA GLU A 14 -9.14 -20.39 2.94
C GLU A 14 -10.42 -19.68 2.46
N PRO A 15 -11.23 -20.30 1.57
CA PRO A 15 -12.47 -19.71 1.04
C PRO A 15 -13.46 -19.26 2.13
N GLY A 16 -13.62 -20.04 3.20
CA GLY A 16 -14.56 -19.72 4.28
C GLY A 16 -14.22 -18.40 5.00
N LEU A 17 -12.93 -18.08 5.15
CA LEU A 17 -12.48 -16.82 5.75
C LEU A 17 -12.78 -15.63 4.83
N VAL A 18 -12.55 -15.80 3.53
CA VAL A 18 -12.84 -14.79 2.50
C VAL A 18 -14.35 -14.49 2.44
N GLU A 19 -15.19 -15.52 2.44
CA GLU A 19 -16.64 -15.37 2.44
C GLU A 19 -17.15 -14.71 3.73
N MET A 20 -16.61 -15.11 4.88
CA MET A 20 -16.93 -14.52 6.17
C MET A 20 -16.59 -13.02 6.19
N LEU A 21 -15.38 -12.64 5.76
CA LEU A 21 -14.96 -11.24 5.68
C LEU A 21 -15.89 -10.44 4.77
N THR A 22 -16.16 -10.96 3.57
CA THR A 22 -17.03 -10.30 2.58
C THR A 22 -18.45 -10.12 3.12
N ARG A 23 -19.02 -11.15 3.75
CA ARG A 23 -20.35 -11.11 4.35
C ARG A 23 -20.41 -10.13 5.52
N ARG A 24 -19.41 -10.13 6.39
CA ARG A 24 -19.34 -9.20 7.54
C ARG A 24 -19.21 -7.76 7.07
N ALA A 25 -18.35 -7.49 6.09
CA ALA A 25 -18.19 -6.16 5.50
C ALA A 25 -19.51 -5.66 4.88
N ALA A 26 -20.20 -6.52 4.12
CA ALA A 26 -21.51 -6.19 3.54
C ALA A 26 -22.56 -5.91 4.62
N GLY A 27 -22.60 -6.69 5.71
CA GLY A 27 -23.53 -6.50 6.81
C GLY A 27 -23.33 -5.20 7.61
N LEU A 28 -22.09 -4.71 7.68
CA LEU A 28 -21.79 -3.43 8.34
C LEU A 28 -22.16 -2.22 7.48
N ASP A 29 -22.18 -2.37 6.15
CA ASP A 29 -22.58 -1.33 5.19
C ASP A 29 -21.85 0.02 5.38
N ARG A 30 -20.56 -0.03 5.76
CA ARG A 30 -19.71 1.16 5.99
C ARG A 30 -18.70 1.43 4.88
N GLY A 31 -18.45 0.45 4.03
CA GLY A 31 -17.44 0.52 2.97
C GLY A 31 -17.44 -0.77 2.15
N ARG A 32 -17.01 -0.66 0.89
CA ARG A 32 -16.77 -1.84 0.04
C ARG A 32 -15.40 -2.40 0.34
N VAL A 33 -15.34 -3.64 0.81
CA VAL A 33 -14.09 -4.36 1.11
C VAL A 33 -13.92 -5.46 0.06
N HIS A 34 -12.79 -5.46 -0.61
CA HIS A 34 -12.39 -6.48 -1.58
C HIS A 34 -11.19 -7.25 -1.03
N PRO A 35 -11.33 -8.54 -0.71
CA PRO A 35 -10.21 -9.33 -0.22
C PRO A 35 -9.16 -9.53 -1.30
N ILE A 36 -7.90 -9.51 -0.89
CA ILE A 36 -6.76 -10.06 -1.61
C ILE A 36 -6.44 -11.38 -0.93
N GLY A 37 -6.36 -12.47 -1.71
CA GLY A 37 -6.10 -13.80 -1.19
C GLY A 37 -4.62 -14.00 -0.87
N ALA A 38 -4.32 -14.94 0.02
CA ALA A 38 -2.95 -15.35 0.27
C ALA A 38 -2.35 -16.02 -0.98
N LEU A 39 -1.08 -15.74 -1.26
CA LEU A 39 -0.33 -16.41 -2.33
C LEU A 39 0.10 -17.82 -1.91
N THR A 40 0.45 -17.97 -0.63
CA THR A 40 0.88 -19.22 -0.01
C THR A 40 0.11 -19.50 1.27
N VAL A 41 -0.03 -20.78 1.61
CA VAL A 41 -0.73 -21.22 2.82
C VAL A 41 -0.03 -20.62 4.06
N GLY A 42 -0.81 -19.95 4.90
CA GLY A 42 -0.36 -19.21 6.07
C GLY A 42 0.68 -18.11 5.77
N LEU A 43 0.79 -17.68 4.51
CA LEU A 43 1.81 -16.74 4.01
C LEU A 43 3.27 -17.22 4.22
N LYS A 44 3.48 -18.53 4.49
CA LYS A 44 4.78 -19.10 4.86
C LYS A 44 5.80 -19.17 3.73
N GLY A 45 5.36 -19.02 2.47
CA GLY A 45 6.24 -19.10 1.31
C GLY A 45 6.63 -20.53 0.89
N GLU A 46 6.02 -21.56 1.48
CA GLU A 46 6.39 -22.97 1.29
C GLU A 46 5.50 -23.69 0.27
N ARG A 47 4.18 -23.42 0.28
CA ARG A 47 3.19 -24.08 -0.57
C ARG A 47 2.15 -23.09 -1.04
N LEU A 48 1.79 -23.16 -2.32
CA LEU A 48 0.76 -22.29 -2.91
C LEU A 48 -0.59 -22.49 -2.22
N ALA A 49 -1.33 -21.40 -2.05
CA ALA A 49 -2.72 -21.46 -1.67
C ALA A 49 -3.59 -21.90 -2.87
N GLU A 50 -4.81 -22.34 -2.60
CA GLU A 50 -5.80 -22.71 -3.63
C GLU A 50 -6.40 -21.45 -4.29
N MET A 51 -5.58 -20.74 -5.07
CA MET A 51 -5.91 -19.42 -5.63
C MET A 51 -7.23 -19.40 -6.42
N ALA A 52 -7.53 -20.45 -7.19
CA ALA A 52 -8.80 -20.53 -7.91
C ALA A 52 -10.01 -20.56 -6.96
N LEU A 53 -9.97 -21.35 -5.87
CA LEU A 53 -11.04 -21.39 -4.89
C LEU A 53 -11.20 -20.05 -4.15
N LEU A 54 -10.08 -19.39 -3.86
CA LEU A 54 -10.10 -18.05 -3.24
C LEU A 54 -10.65 -16.98 -4.19
N ALA A 55 -10.38 -17.08 -5.49
CA ALA A 55 -10.98 -16.21 -6.50
C ALA A 55 -12.50 -16.40 -6.57
N ASP A 56 -12.97 -17.65 -6.57
CA ASP A 56 -14.40 -18.00 -6.54
C ASP A 56 -15.09 -17.46 -5.27
N ALA A 57 -14.38 -17.45 -4.14
CA ALA A 57 -14.85 -16.86 -2.88
C ALA A 57 -14.87 -15.31 -2.88
N GLY A 58 -14.25 -14.65 -3.87
CA GLY A 58 -14.35 -13.21 -4.09
C GLY A 58 -13.02 -12.43 -4.06
N CYS A 59 -11.87 -13.10 -3.96
CA CYS A 59 -10.56 -12.43 -3.99
C CYS A 59 -10.29 -11.73 -5.33
N LYS A 60 -9.72 -10.52 -5.28
CA LYS A 60 -9.39 -9.70 -6.48
C LYS A 60 -7.95 -9.85 -6.98
N GLY A 61 -7.10 -10.48 -6.19
CA GLY A 61 -5.70 -10.75 -6.49
C GLY A 61 -5.09 -11.60 -5.38
N PHE A 62 -3.79 -11.86 -5.48
CA PHE A 62 -3.06 -12.71 -4.53
C PHE A 62 -1.79 -12.03 -4.02
N SER A 63 -1.47 -12.17 -2.74
CA SER A 63 -0.32 -11.49 -2.15
C SER A 63 0.31 -12.30 -1.02
N GLN A 64 1.55 -11.95 -0.68
CA GLN A 64 2.17 -12.33 0.59
C GLN A 64 1.86 -11.32 1.72
N GLY A 65 1.10 -10.25 1.45
CA GLY A 65 0.86 -9.19 2.44
C GLY A 65 2.17 -8.54 2.86
N ASN A 66 2.41 -8.44 4.17
CA ASN A 66 3.69 -8.03 4.73
C ASN A 66 4.73 -9.16 4.86
N ALA A 67 4.35 -10.44 4.67
CA ALA A 67 5.30 -11.55 4.74
C ALA A 67 6.36 -11.47 3.62
N ASN A 68 7.45 -12.21 3.82
CA ASN A 68 8.57 -12.25 2.88
C ASN A 68 8.15 -12.81 1.51
N LEU A 69 8.85 -12.37 0.47
CA LEU A 69 8.76 -13.00 -0.83
C LEU A 69 9.12 -14.49 -0.71
N PRO A 70 8.36 -15.38 -1.37
CA PRO A 70 8.67 -16.79 -1.33
C PRO A 70 9.94 -17.06 -2.17
N GLY A 71 10.57 -18.21 -1.94
CA GLY A 71 11.70 -18.65 -2.76
C GLY A 71 11.36 -18.68 -4.25
N THR A 72 12.36 -18.48 -5.11
CA THR A 72 12.18 -18.31 -6.56
C THR A 72 11.40 -19.45 -7.23
N ALA A 73 11.56 -20.69 -6.77
CA ALA A 73 10.80 -21.84 -7.26
C ALA A 73 9.30 -21.73 -6.95
N ILE A 74 8.94 -21.28 -5.74
CA ILE A 74 7.54 -21.06 -5.34
C ILE A 74 6.97 -19.85 -6.07
N LEU A 75 7.73 -18.75 -6.17
CA LEU A 75 7.32 -17.58 -6.92
C LEU A 75 7.07 -17.90 -8.41
N TRP A 76 7.96 -18.69 -9.02
CA TRP A 76 7.81 -19.19 -10.40
C TRP A 76 6.50 -19.97 -10.57
N ASN A 77 6.23 -20.93 -9.69
CA ASN A 77 5.00 -21.72 -9.75
C ASN A 77 3.75 -20.87 -9.50
N ALA A 78 3.82 -19.92 -8.57
CA ALA A 78 2.74 -18.99 -8.26
C ALA A 78 2.40 -18.12 -9.47
N LEU A 79 3.41 -17.54 -10.13
CA LEU A 79 3.21 -16.69 -11.30
C LEU A 79 2.75 -17.49 -12.53
N LYS A 80 3.22 -18.73 -12.73
CA LYS A 80 2.64 -19.63 -13.75
C LYS A 80 1.17 -19.94 -13.50
N TYR A 81 0.80 -20.25 -12.26
CA TYR A 81 -0.59 -20.48 -11.89
C TYR A 81 -1.40 -19.21 -12.17
N ALA A 82 -0.97 -18.06 -11.65
CA ALA A 82 -1.65 -16.79 -11.88
C ALA A 82 -1.83 -16.46 -13.37
N ALA A 83 -0.82 -16.72 -14.21
CA ALA A 83 -0.91 -16.51 -15.65
C ALA A 83 -2.02 -17.36 -16.31
N THR A 84 -2.15 -18.65 -15.93
CA THR A 84 -3.17 -19.57 -16.46
C THR A 84 -4.60 -19.04 -16.27
N PHE A 85 -4.89 -18.42 -15.13
CA PHE A 85 -6.23 -17.92 -14.80
C PHE A 85 -6.37 -16.41 -15.02
N GLY A 86 -5.31 -15.75 -15.50
CA GLY A 86 -5.26 -14.30 -15.62
C GLY A 86 -5.41 -13.59 -14.28
N PHE A 87 -4.91 -14.13 -13.19
CA PHE A 87 -4.88 -13.44 -11.89
C PHE A 87 -3.80 -12.36 -11.84
N THR A 88 -3.93 -11.42 -10.89
CA THR A 88 -2.89 -10.42 -10.60
C THR A 88 -2.26 -10.76 -9.26
N VAL A 89 -0.92 -10.81 -9.22
CA VAL A 89 -0.16 -11.07 -7.99
C VAL A 89 0.47 -9.78 -7.48
N TRP A 90 0.20 -9.45 -6.23
CA TRP A 90 0.63 -8.22 -5.56
C TRP A 90 1.82 -8.54 -4.67
N LEU A 91 2.99 -8.00 -4.99
CA LEU A 91 4.25 -8.34 -4.35
C LEU A 91 4.91 -7.09 -3.80
N ARG A 92 5.28 -7.12 -2.51
CA ARG A 92 6.19 -6.12 -1.95
C ARG A 92 7.62 -6.51 -2.32
N PRO A 93 8.36 -5.66 -3.04
CA PRO A 93 9.71 -6.01 -3.44
C PRO A 93 10.69 -5.82 -2.28
N GLN A 94 10.94 -6.87 -1.53
CA GLN A 94 11.99 -6.86 -0.51
C GLN A 94 12.64 -8.23 -0.39
N ASP A 95 13.96 -8.24 -0.54
CA ASP A 95 14.78 -9.40 -0.25
C ASP A 95 14.85 -9.63 1.28
N ALA A 96 14.51 -10.84 1.72
CA ALA A 96 14.37 -11.17 3.13
C ALA A 96 15.72 -11.20 3.87
N GLU A 97 16.79 -11.66 3.21
CA GLU A 97 18.10 -11.80 3.84
C GLU A 97 18.79 -10.45 3.96
N LEU A 98 18.73 -9.62 2.91
CA LEU A 98 19.32 -8.29 2.91
C LEU A 98 18.59 -7.29 3.81
N SER A 99 17.32 -7.53 4.12
CA SER A 99 16.54 -6.69 5.04
C SER A 99 16.46 -7.25 6.46
N ALA A 100 17.01 -8.44 6.72
CA ALA A 100 16.88 -9.12 7.99
C ALA A 100 17.44 -8.27 9.15
N GLY A 101 16.59 -8.00 10.14
CA GLY A 101 16.96 -7.23 11.34
C GLY A 101 17.16 -5.73 11.12
N GLY A 102 17.00 -5.22 9.90
CA GLY A 102 17.05 -3.79 9.63
C GLY A 102 15.74 -3.09 10.05
N VAL A 103 15.85 -1.84 10.48
CA VAL A 103 14.74 -1.02 11.01
C VAL A 103 14.66 0.37 10.38
N ALA A 104 15.69 0.80 9.66
CA ALA A 104 15.76 2.10 8.98
C ALA A 104 16.48 1.98 7.64
N HIS A 105 16.36 2.99 6.77
CA HIS A 105 17.09 3.03 5.50
C HIS A 105 18.61 3.07 5.68
N GLU A 106 19.36 2.35 4.84
CA GLU A 106 20.82 2.42 4.79
C GLU A 106 21.28 3.80 4.27
N GLY A 107 21.52 4.72 5.20
CA GLY A 107 21.90 6.09 4.90
C GLY A 107 22.58 6.80 6.07
N GLU A 108 22.78 8.11 5.92
CA GLU A 108 23.44 8.95 6.92
C GLU A 108 22.70 8.89 8.27
N VAL A 109 21.36 8.95 8.23
CA VAL A 109 20.52 9.00 9.44
C VAL A 109 20.66 7.72 10.26
N ALA A 110 20.49 6.54 9.65
CA ALA A 110 20.62 5.27 10.36
C ALA A 110 22.03 5.08 10.95
N THR A 111 23.07 5.46 10.20
CA THR A 111 24.45 5.40 10.67
C THR A 111 24.68 6.29 11.90
N ARG A 112 24.16 7.53 11.88
CA ARG A 112 24.31 8.48 13.00
C ARG A 112 23.52 8.06 14.24
N LEU A 113 22.34 7.48 14.04
CA LEU A 113 21.46 7.03 15.12
C LEU A 113 21.80 5.62 15.63
N GLY A 114 22.73 4.91 14.98
CA GLY A 114 23.08 3.52 15.33
C GLY A 114 21.97 2.52 15.03
N LEU A 115 21.11 2.80 14.05
CA LEU A 115 19.99 1.95 13.67
C LEU A 115 20.45 0.89 12.64
N ALA A 116 19.95 -0.34 12.79
CA ALA A 116 20.23 -1.40 11.83
C ALA A 116 19.64 -1.03 10.44
N PRO A 117 20.47 -1.02 9.38
CA PRO A 117 20.06 -0.51 8.08
C PRO A 117 19.33 -1.57 7.22
N ILE A 118 18.48 -1.09 6.32
CA ILE A 118 17.87 -1.84 5.21
C ILE A 118 18.34 -1.16 3.91
N PRO A 119 19.20 -1.81 3.11
CA PRO A 119 19.73 -1.21 1.91
C PRO A 119 18.71 -1.15 0.78
N ILE A 120 18.87 -0.17 -0.14
CA ILE A 120 18.09 -0.10 -1.39
C ILE A 120 18.26 -1.39 -2.22
N VAL A 121 19.41 -2.05 -2.12
CA VAL A 121 19.67 -3.28 -2.86
C VAL A 121 18.65 -4.39 -2.55
N ALA A 122 18.12 -4.43 -1.31
CA ALA A 122 17.08 -5.39 -0.91
C ALA A 122 15.80 -5.22 -1.75
N GLU A 123 15.40 -3.98 -2.06
CA GLU A 123 14.26 -3.70 -2.95
C GLU A 123 14.59 -4.03 -4.40
N THR A 124 15.76 -3.60 -4.88
CA THR A 124 16.11 -3.73 -6.30
C THR A 124 16.39 -5.17 -6.75
N ILE A 125 16.97 -6.02 -5.90
CA ILE A 125 17.16 -7.45 -6.18
C ILE A 125 15.81 -8.14 -6.26
N ALA A 126 14.93 -7.91 -5.29
CA ALA A 126 13.57 -8.43 -5.30
C ALA A 126 12.82 -8.00 -6.58
N LEU A 127 12.89 -6.73 -6.96
CA LEU A 127 12.27 -6.23 -8.20
C LEU A 127 12.81 -6.93 -9.45
N ARG A 128 14.12 -7.07 -9.58
CA ARG A 128 14.74 -7.76 -10.73
C ARG A 128 14.27 -9.20 -10.82
N THR A 129 14.25 -9.91 -9.70
CA THR A 129 13.75 -11.30 -9.62
C THR A 129 12.27 -11.38 -10.02
N ILE A 130 11.44 -10.49 -9.48
CA ILE A 130 10.01 -10.42 -9.82
C ILE A 130 9.83 -10.19 -11.33
N VAL A 131 10.51 -9.18 -11.89
CA VAL A 131 10.39 -8.81 -13.31
C VAL A 131 10.86 -9.95 -14.22
N GLU A 132 11.93 -10.64 -13.87
CA GLU A 132 12.46 -11.76 -14.66
C GLU A 132 11.46 -12.93 -14.70
N ILE A 133 10.97 -13.37 -13.54
CA ILE A 133 10.00 -14.47 -13.45
C ILE A 133 8.68 -14.08 -14.10
N MET A 134 8.20 -12.86 -13.87
CA MET A 134 6.99 -12.32 -14.50
C MET A 134 7.11 -12.34 -16.03
N SER A 135 8.25 -11.89 -16.57
CA SER A 135 8.50 -11.86 -18.02
C SER A 135 8.51 -13.27 -18.62
N ALA A 136 9.12 -14.23 -17.92
CA ALA A 136 9.19 -15.62 -18.37
C ALA A 136 7.85 -16.38 -18.27
N THR A 137 6.97 -15.98 -17.35
CA THR A 137 5.66 -16.63 -17.12
C THR A 137 4.50 -15.93 -17.82
N GLY A 138 4.66 -14.67 -18.22
CA GLY A 138 3.59 -13.83 -18.77
C GLY A 138 2.55 -13.39 -17.72
N ALA A 139 2.86 -13.54 -16.43
CA ALA A 139 1.94 -13.18 -15.35
C ALA A 139 1.75 -11.66 -15.21
N ARG A 140 0.63 -11.25 -14.62
CA ARG A 140 0.37 -9.85 -14.25
C ARG A 140 0.82 -9.61 -12.81
N VAL A 141 1.66 -8.61 -12.60
CA VAL A 141 2.18 -8.27 -11.27
C VAL A 141 1.87 -6.84 -10.90
N HIS A 142 1.43 -6.63 -9.66
CA HIS A 142 1.39 -5.34 -9.02
C HIS A 142 2.51 -5.25 -7.98
N VAL A 143 3.40 -4.29 -8.11
CA VAL A 143 4.46 -4.03 -7.14
C VAL A 143 3.92 -3.09 -6.07
N ALA A 144 3.73 -3.62 -4.87
CA ALA A 144 3.19 -2.86 -3.75
C ALA A 144 4.31 -2.08 -3.04
N ARG A 145 4.05 -0.81 -2.75
CA ARG A 145 4.81 0.09 -1.90
C ARG A 145 6.28 0.20 -2.33
N LEU A 146 6.51 0.77 -3.50
CA LEU A 146 7.86 1.20 -3.90
C LEU A 146 8.37 2.27 -2.93
N SER A 147 9.66 2.24 -2.57
CA SER A 147 10.25 3.30 -1.74
C SER A 147 11.55 3.88 -2.26
N SER A 148 12.15 3.37 -3.34
CA SER A 148 13.39 3.92 -3.91
C SER A 148 13.25 4.47 -5.34
N ALA A 149 14.05 5.49 -5.66
CA ALA A 149 14.26 5.98 -7.02
C ALA A 149 14.81 4.88 -7.95
N ALA A 150 15.64 3.99 -7.41
CA ALA A 150 16.17 2.85 -8.15
C ALA A 150 15.05 1.87 -8.53
N GLY A 151 14.13 1.58 -7.61
CA GLY A 151 12.97 0.74 -7.86
C GLY A 151 12.02 1.34 -8.89
N VAL A 152 11.77 2.65 -8.81
CA VAL A 152 11.02 3.39 -9.84
C VAL A 152 11.63 3.20 -11.23
N ARG A 153 12.96 3.33 -11.37
CA ARG A 153 13.64 3.13 -12.66
C ARG A 153 13.45 1.71 -13.19
N LEU A 154 13.54 0.70 -12.33
CA LEU A 154 13.35 -0.71 -12.73
C LEU A 154 11.92 -0.98 -13.22
N VAL A 155 10.91 -0.44 -12.53
CA VAL A 155 9.52 -0.58 -12.96
C VAL A 155 9.27 0.18 -14.27
N ALA A 156 9.83 1.40 -14.43
CA ALA A 156 9.73 2.15 -15.68
C ALA A 156 10.35 1.40 -16.87
N GLU A 157 11.54 0.80 -16.66
CA GLU A 157 12.21 -0.03 -17.65
C GLU A 157 11.35 -1.25 -18.02
N ALA A 158 10.79 -1.96 -17.04
CA ALA A 158 9.89 -3.09 -17.29
C ALA A 158 8.64 -2.66 -18.08
N LYS A 159 8.01 -1.54 -17.72
CA LYS A 159 6.86 -0.95 -18.45
C LYS A 159 7.23 -0.61 -19.90
N SER A 160 8.39 -0.02 -20.15
CA SER A 160 8.84 0.32 -21.51
C SER A 160 9.04 -0.90 -22.42
N ARG A 161 9.26 -2.08 -21.84
CA ARG A 161 9.35 -3.37 -22.54
C ARG A 161 7.98 -4.03 -22.74
N GLY A 162 6.89 -3.38 -22.32
CA GLY A 162 5.52 -3.90 -22.45
C GLY A 162 5.14 -4.90 -21.37
N ALA A 163 5.88 -5.00 -20.25
CA ALA A 163 5.51 -5.88 -19.15
C ALA A 163 4.15 -5.48 -18.57
N ALA A 164 3.31 -6.47 -18.25
CA ALA A 164 2.02 -6.29 -17.56
C ALA A 164 2.18 -5.97 -16.06
N ILE A 165 2.96 -4.93 -15.76
CA ILE A 165 3.36 -4.52 -14.42
C ILE A 165 2.69 -3.21 -14.05
N THR A 166 2.18 -3.13 -12.83
CA THR A 166 1.74 -1.89 -12.19
C THR A 166 2.44 -1.73 -10.86
N CYS A 167 2.43 -0.54 -10.27
CA CYS A 167 2.96 -0.31 -8.95
C CYS A 167 2.21 0.78 -8.18
N ASP A 168 2.31 0.73 -6.86
CA ASP A 168 1.85 1.79 -5.98
C ASP A 168 2.95 2.28 -5.03
N VAL A 169 2.63 3.34 -4.30
CA VAL A 169 3.47 3.92 -3.25
C VAL A 169 2.58 4.28 -2.06
N GLY A 170 3.11 4.05 -0.85
CA GLY A 170 2.46 4.50 0.38
C GLY A 170 2.44 6.02 0.43
N VAL A 171 1.30 6.61 0.80
CA VAL A 171 1.14 8.07 0.86
C VAL A 171 2.20 8.71 1.77
N HIS A 172 2.62 8.02 2.83
CA HIS A 172 3.68 8.47 3.74
C HIS A 172 5.01 8.77 3.02
N HIS A 173 5.41 7.91 2.07
CA HIS A 173 6.65 8.02 1.29
C HIS A 173 6.61 9.16 0.26
N LEU A 174 5.48 9.84 0.07
CA LEU A 174 5.41 11.07 -0.72
C LEU A 174 5.71 12.33 0.09
N HIS A 175 5.67 12.24 1.41
CA HIS A 175 5.85 13.40 2.31
C HIS A 175 7.10 13.26 3.18
N LEU A 176 7.39 12.05 3.61
CA LEU A 176 8.44 11.77 4.59
C LEU A 176 9.67 11.13 3.95
N CYS A 177 10.80 11.30 4.62
CA CYS A 177 12.10 10.72 4.33
C CYS A 177 12.77 10.27 5.63
N ASP A 178 13.92 9.63 5.54
CA ASP A 178 14.67 9.14 6.69
C ASP A 178 14.97 10.24 7.75
N ARG A 179 15.13 11.49 7.33
CA ARG A 179 15.32 12.65 8.23
C ARG A 179 14.17 12.87 9.20
N ASP A 180 12.95 12.45 8.84
CA ASP A 180 11.77 12.58 9.68
C ASP A 180 11.76 11.59 10.85
N ILE A 181 12.69 10.63 10.88
CA ILE A 181 12.95 9.80 12.08
C ILE A 181 13.36 10.71 13.26
N GLY A 182 14.07 11.81 13.00
CA GLY A 182 14.45 12.80 14.01
C GLY A 182 15.07 12.16 15.26
N ASP A 183 14.52 12.50 16.42
CA ASP A 183 14.90 11.95 17.72
C ASP A 183 14.20 10.60 17.98
N PHE A 184 14.41 9.61 17.09
CA PHE A 184 13.86 8.25 17.21
C PHE A 184 12.33 8.17 17.24
N ASN A 185 11.63 8.97 16.43
CA ASN A 185 10.18 8.94 16.34
C ASN A 185 9.68 7.56 15.85
N ALA A 186 9.16 6.73 16.76
CA ALA A 186 8.67 5.38 16.47
C ALA A 186 7.52 5.35 15.45
N ASN A 187 6.79 6.46 15.26
CA ASN A 187 5.77 6.57 14.21
C ASN A 187 6.36 6.61 12.80
N CYS A 188 7.66 6.89 12.66
CA CYS A 188 8.39 6.83 11.40
C CYS A 188 8.98 5.43 11.12
N ASN A 189 8.84 4.46 12.05
CA ASN A 189 9.15 3.06 11.78
C ASN A 189 8.06 2.47 10.88
N MET A 190 8.41 2.16 9.64
CA MET A 190 7.53 1.82 8.51
C MET A 190 8.12 0.68 7.69
N THR A 191 7.27 -0.05 6.97
CA THR A 191 7.70 -1.07 6.00
C THR A 191 7.03 -0.83 4.65
N PRO A 192 7.77 -0.49 3.58
CA PRO A 192 9.23 -0.31 3.53
C PRO A 192 9.71 0.95 4.32
N PRO A 193 11.00 1.04 4.66
CA PRO A 193 11.51 2.17 5.43
C PRO A 193 11.42 3.49 4.64
N LEU A 194 11.38 4.60 5.36
CA LEU A 194 11.54 5.94 4.78
C LEU A 194 12.99 6.08 4.29
N ARG A 195 13.16 6.41 3.00
CA ARG A 195 14.48 6.55 2.36
C ARG A 195 14.93 8.00 2.31
N ASP A 196 16.08 8.25 1.67
CA ASP A 196 16.63 9.58 1.48
C ASP A 196 15.63 10.56 0.83
N PRO A 197 15.78 11.87 1.04
CA PRO A 197 14.93 12.89 0.40
C PRO A 197 14.90 12.78 -1.13
N SER A 198 15.99 12.35 -1.77
CA SER A 198 16.07 12.16 -3.21
C SER A 198 15.18 11.01 -3.72
N ASP A 199 15.03 9.95 -2.91
CA ASP A 199 14.11 8.85 -3.20
C ASP A 199 12.66 9.31 -3.06
N ARG A 200 12.32 10.02 -1.97
CA ARG A 200 11.00 10.65 -1.79
C ARG A 200 10.65 11.53 -3.00
N ASP A 201 11.56 12.40 -3.41
CA ASP A 201 11.33 13.32 -4.54
C ASP A 201 11.22 12.58 -5.88
N ALA A 202 11.90 11.44 -6.04
CA ALA A 202 11.72 10.56 -7.19
C ALA A 202 10.34 9.87 -7.19
N LEU A 203 9.87 9.37 -6.06
CA LEU A 203 8.52 8.79 -5.93
C LEU A 203 7.45 9.83 -6.25
N ARG A 204 7.56 11.05 -5.71
CA ARG A 204 6.64 12.16 -5.98
C ARG A 204 6.53 12.47 -7.48
N ARG A 205 7.68 12.55 -8.17
CA ARG A 205 7.70 12.77 -9.63
C ARG A 205 7.11 11.58 -10.38
N ALA A 206 7.44 10.35 -9.98
CA ALA A 206 6.96 9.15 -10.63
C ALA A 206 5.43 8.98 -10.57
N VAL A 207 4.78 9.40 -9.48
CA VAL A 207 3.30 9.45 -9.41
C VAL A 207 2.74 10.53 -10.34
N ALA A 208 3.37 11.71 -10.37
CA ALA A 208 2.93 12.83 -11.22
C ALA A 208 3.02 12.48 -12.72
N GLU A 209 4.10 11.79 -13.11
CA GLU A 209 4.38 11.33 -14.47
C GLU A 209 3.59 10.06 -14.84
N GLY A 210 2.91 9.41 -13.89
CA GLY A 210 2.15 8.17 -14.11
C GLY A 210 3.02 6.91 -14.25
N VAL A 211 4.30 6.98 -13.90
CA VAL A 211 5.17 5.80 -13.76
C VAL A 211 4.69 4.94 -12.60
N ILE A 212 4.30 5.56 -11.48
CA ILE A 212 3.57 4.90 -10.39
C ILE A 212 2.07 5.07 -10.62
N ASP A 213 1.34 3.95 -10.62
CA ASP A 213 -0.06 3.91 -11.07
C ASP A 213 -1.04 4.42 -10.00
N ALA A 214 -0.75 4.13 -8.72
CA ALA A 214 -1.63 4.46 -7.61
C ALA A 214 -0.87 4.93 -6.36
N VAL A 215 -1.59 5.64 -5.49
CA VAL A 215 -1.14 5.94 -4.13
C VAL A 215 -2.05 5.16 -3.18
N CYS A 216 -1.45 4.47 -2.22
CA CYS A 216 -2.19 3.71 -1.22
C CYS A 216 -2.00 4.32 0.18
N SER A 217 -2.96 4.11 1.07
CA SER A 217 -2.87 4.64 2.43
C SER A 217 -1.89 3.88 3.32
N ASP A 218 -1.45 2.69 2.88
CA ASP A 218 -0.64 1.75 3.67
C ASP A 218 -1.09 1.64 5.14
N HIS A 219 -2.41 1.55 5.32
CA HIS A 219 -3.03 1.71 6.64
C HIS A 219 -2.72 0.48 7.50
N THR A 220 -1.73 0.64 8.37
CA THR A 220 -1.21 -0.40 9.27
C THR A 220 -1.28 0.15 10.70
N PRO A 221 -2.49 0.22 11.29
CA PRO A 221 -2.64 0.61 12.68
C PRO A 221 -1.93 -0.44 13.55
N VAL A 222 -1.15 0.02 14.53
CA VAL A 222 -0.57 -0.86 15.55
C VAL A 222 -1.03 -0.37 16.92
N ASP A 223 -0.95 -1.24 17.91
CA ASP A 223 -1.30 -0.88 19.28
C ASP A 223 -0.37 0.20 19.81
N ASP A 224 -0.91 1.07 20.68
CA ASP A 224 -0.16 2.20 21.22
C ASP A 224 1.10 1.73 21.97
N ASP A 225 0.99 0.64 22.75
CA ASP A 225 2.10 0.04 23.49
C ASP A 225 3.24 -0.41 22.57
N ALA A 226 2.91 -0.91 21.37
CA ALA A 226 3.89 -1.33 20.36
C ALA A 226 4.67 -0.14 19.74
N LYS A 227 4.22 1.09 19.97
CA LYS A 227 4.92 2.33 19.59
C LYS A 227 5.56 3.07 20.77
N GLN A 228 5.22 2.72 22.02
CA GLN A 228 5.81 3.30 23.24
C GLN A 228 7.09 2.56 23.68
N VAL A 229 7.93 2.23 22.71
CA VAL A 229 9.20 1.50 22.89
C VAL A 229 10.30 2.19 22.05
N PRO A 230 11.59 1.90 22.26
CA PRO A 230 12.65 2.41 21.40
C PRO A 230 12.39 2.15 19.92
N PHE A 231 12.80 3.06 19.04
CA PHE A 231 12.50 2.99 17.60
C PHE A 231 12.75 1.62 16.96
N ALA A 232 13.88 0.99 17.30
CA ALA A 232 14.28 -0.31 16.75
C ALA A 232 13.42 -1.49 17.24
N GLU A 233 12.73 -1.34 18.36
CA GLU A 233 11.82 -2.34 18.93
C GLU A 233 10.35 -2.08 18.54
N ALA A 234 10.04 -0.86 18.09
CA ALA A 234 8.68 -0.49 17.72
C ALA A 234 8.18 -1.29 16.53
N GLU A 235 6.90 -1.69 16.55
CA GLU A 235 6.30 -2.37 15.40
C GLU A 235 6.19 -1.41 14.21
N PRO A 236 6.61 -1.79 13.00
CA PRO A 236 6.49 -0.93 11.82
C PRO A 236 5.02 -0.74 11.42
N GLY A 237 4.64 0.49 11.09
CA GLY A 237 3.29 0.80 10.62
C GLY A 237 2.74 2.14 11.11
N ALA A 238 1.76 2.67 10.38
CA ALA A 238 1.05 3.90 10.70
C ALA A 238 -0.41 3.86 10.25
N THR A 239 -1.23 4.63 10.95
CA THR A 239 -2.58 4.98 10.50
C THR A 239 -2.52 5.97 9.35
N GLY A 240 -2.92 5.52 8.16
CA GLY A 240 -2.97 6.35 6.95
C GLY A 240 -4.33 6.51 6.25
N LEU A 241 -5.34 5.68 6.54
CA LEU A 241 -6.60 5.69 5.76
C LEU A 241 -7.29 7.04 5.77
N GLU A 242 -7.43 7.65 6.94
CA GLU A 242 -8.09 8.95 7.13
C GLU A 242 -7.23 10.13 6.64
N LEU A 243 -5.93 9.89 6.43
CA LEU A 243 -4.98 10.87 5.94
C LEU A 243 -4.77 10.80 4.43
N LEU A 244 -5.25 9.75 3.75
CA LEU A 244 -5.00 9.53 2.33
C LEU A 244 -5.45 10.71 1.46
N LEU A 245 -6.68 11.20 1.66
CA LEU A 245 -7.21 12.36 0.92
C LEU A 245 -6.41 13.64 1.16
N PRO A 246 -6.26 14.15 2.40
CA PRO A 246 -5.58 15.41 2.65
C PRO A 246 -4.11 15.37 2.21
N LEU A 247 -3.40 14.26 2.44
CA LEU A 247 -2.02 14.11 1.98
C LEU A 247 -1.92 14.07 0.44
N THR A 248 -2.83 13.37 -0.24
CA THR A 248 -2.88 13.37 -1.72
C THR A 248 -3.14 14.77 -2.28
N LEU A 249 -4.03 15.54 -1.65
CA LEU A 249 -4.31 16.93 -2.05
C LEU A 249 -3.09 17.82 -1.83
N GLN A 250 -2.41 17.68 -0.69
CA GLN A 250 -1.20 18.43 -0.38
C GLN A 250 -0.08 18.12 -1.39
N TRP A 251 0.23 16.84 -1.62
CA TRP A 251 1.22 16.42 -2.61
C TRP A 251 0.86 16.95 -4.00
N GLY A 252 -0.40 16.82 -4.42
CA GLY A 252 -0.86 17.29 -5.72
C GLY A 252 -0.67 18.80 -5.90
N LYS A 253 -0.99 19.58 -4.86
CA LYS A 253 -0.77 21.04 -4.84
C LYS A 253 0.72 21.39 -4.93
N GLU A 254 1.56 20.77 -4.12
CA GLU A 254 3.01 20.98 -4.12
C GLU A 254 3.67 20.57 -5.46
N ALA A 255 3.14 19.56 -6.12
CA ALA A 255 3.57 19.10 -7.44
C ALA A 255 3.00 19.93 -8.60
N GLY A 256 2.14 20.92 -8.33
CA GLY A 256 1.52 21.76 -9.36
C GLY A 256 0.48 21.04 -10.23
N LEU A 257 -0.09 19.93 -9.74
CA LEU A 257 -1.09 19.15 -10.46
C LEU A 257 -2.50 19.75 -10.29
N LYS A 258 -3.38 19.51 -11.26
CA LYS A 258 -4.81 19.77 -11.04
C LYS A 258 -5.33 18.77 -10.00
N GLN A 259 -6.24 19.23 -9.15
CA GLN A 259 -6.82 18.40 -8.09
C GLN A 259 -7.38 17.06 -8.61
N VAL A 260 -8.03 17.06 -9.77
CA VAL A 260 -8.58 15.85 -10.39
C VAL A 260 -7.50 14.84 -10.81
N ASP A 261 -6.32 15.33 -11.21
CA ASP A 261 -5.21 14.48 -11.63
C ASP A 261 -4.58 13.79 -10.42
N ALA A 262 -4.41 14.54 -9.31
CA ALA A 262 -3.92 14.00 -8.05
C ALA A 262 -4.90 12.98 -7.46
N LEU A 263 -6.20 13.30 -7.42
CA LEU A 263 -7.22 12.35 -6.94
C LEU A 263 -7.33 11.11 -7.81
N GLY A 264 -6.90 11.16 -9.07
CA GLY A 264 -6.87 10.01 -9.96
C GLY A 264 -6.08 8.82 -9.40
N SER A 265 -4.97 9.08 -8.70
CA SER A 265 -4.09 8.04 -8.14
C SER A 265 -4.72 7.26 -6.98
N VAL A 266 -5.71 7.84 -6.30
CA VAL A 266 -6.45 7.22 -5.18
C VAL A 266 -7.90 6.84 -5.54
N THR A 267 -8.29 7.00 -6.81
CA THR A 267 -9.65 6.71 -7.30
C THR A 267 -9.62 5.76 -8.50
N HIS A 268 -9.87 6.24 -9.73
CA HIS A 268 -10.04 5.40 -10.92
C HIS A 268 -8.78 4.60 -11.29
N ARG A 269 -7.57 5.12 -11.03
CA ARG A 269 -6.32 4.38 -11.31
C ARG A 269 -6.18 3.19 -10.35
N ALA A 270 -6.40 3.41 -9.06
CA ALA A 270 -6.41 2.34 -8.05
C ALA A 270 -7.52 1.30 -8.33
N ALA A 271 -8.73 1.76 -8.70
CA ALA A 271 -9.84 0.87 -9.06
C ALA A 271 -9.53 -0.01 -10.28
N LYS A 272 -8.81 0.53 -11.27
CA LYS A 272 -8.35 -0.22 -12.45
C LYS A 272 -7.37 -1.32 -12.08
N ILE A 273 -6.43 -1.06 -11.16
CA ILE A 273 -5.48 -2.08 -10.66
C ILE A 273 -6.23 -3.20 -9.93
N LEU A 274 -7.19 -2.82 -9.07
CA LEU A 274 -8.00 -3.77 -8.31
C LEU A 274 -9.02 -4.54 -9.17
N GLY A 275 -9.30 -4.07 -10.39
CA GLY A 275 -10.25 -4.70 -11.30
C GLY A 275 -11.71 -4.54 -10.87
N VAL A 276 -12.07 -3.38 -10.30
CA VAL A 276 -13.44 -3.07 -9.84
C VAL A 276 -14.02 -1.85 -10.56
N ASN A 277 -15.34 -1.86 -10.78
CA ASN A 277 -16.07 -0.72 -11.33
C ASN A 277 -16.33 0.34 -10.24
N ALA A 278 -15.30 1.11 -9.90
CA ALA A 278 -15.34 2.15 -8.88
C ALA A 278 -14.41 3.33 -9.25
N GLY A 279 -14.44 4.38 -8.42
CA GLY A 279 -13.50 5.51 -8.55
C GLY A 279 -13.88 6.52 -9.64
N THR A 280 -15.11 6.47 -10.16
CA THR A 280 -15.64 7.42 -11.15
C THR A 280 -16.98 8.00 -10.69
N LEU A 281 -17.29 9.21 -11.14
CA LEU A 281 -18.59 9.85 -10.93
C LEU A 281 -19.30 9.95 -12.29
N ALA A 282 -20.19 9.01 -12.57
CA ALA A 282 -20.95 8.94 -13.82
C ALA A 282 -22.36 8.42 -13.57
N ALA A 283 -23.31 8.76 -14.43
CA ALA A 283 -24.65 8.18 -14.34
C ALA A 283 -24.58 6.65 -14.55
N GLY A 284 -25.33 5.89 -13.74
CA GLY A 284 -25.40 4.43 -13.81
C GLY A 284 -24.33 3.66 -13.02
N VAL A 285 -23.36 4.35 -12.39
CA VAL A 285 -22.43 3.72 -11.44
C VAL A 285 -22.94 3.84 -10.00
N ALA A 286 -22.38 3.04 -9.08
CA ALA A 286 -22.74 3.11 -7.67
C ALA A 286 -22.47 4.51 -7.10
N ALA A 287 -23.39 5.03 -6.29
CA ALA A 287 -23.26 6.33 -5.63
C ALA A 287 -22.30 6.28 -4.42
N ASP A 288 -21.04 5.92 -4.71
CA ASP A 288 -19.91 5.94 -3.78
C ASP A 288 -19.21 7.30 -3.90
N ILE A 289 -19.54 8.22 -2.99
CA ILE A 289 -19.20 9.65 -3.14
C ILE A 289 -18.52 10.13 -1.86
N CYS A 290 -17.42 10.87 -2.02
CA CYS A 290 -16.79 11.61 -0.93
C CYS A 290 -17.01 13.11 -1.15
N LEU A 291 -17.73 13.76 -0.26
CA LEU A 291 -17.85 15.20 -0.18
C LEU A 291 -16.83 15.72 0.82
N PHE A 292 -15.95 16.62 0.39
CA PHE A 292 -14.91 17.21 1.21
C PHE A 292 -14.73 18.69 0.86
N ASP A 293 -14.22 19.46 1.81
CA ASP A 293 -13.82 20.84 1.59
C ASP A 293 -12.29 20.87 1.39
N PRO A 294 -11.80 21.20 0.17
CA PRO A 294 -10.38 21.17 -0.15
C PRO A 294 -9.56 22.22 0.62
N ALA A 295 -10.18 23.29 1.11
CA ALA A 295 -9.50 24.39 1.79
C ALA A 295 -9.64 24.34 3.31
N LYS A 296 -10.61 23.57 3.84
CA LYS A 296 -10.85 23.48 5.29
C LYS A 296 -9.64 22.90 6.02
N PRO A 297 -8.99 23.68 6.91
CA PRO A 297 -7.87 23.20 7.71
C PRO A 297 -8.37 22.30 8.84
N TRP A 298 -7.51 21.37 9.26
CA TRP A 298 -7.70 20.56 10.46
C TRP A 298 -6.36 20.05 10.97
N ILE A 299 -6.29 19.82 12.28
CA ILE A 299 -5.07 19.33 12.92
C ILE A 299 -5.21 17.82 13.09
N VAL A 300 -4.18 17.07 12.69
CA VAL A 300 -4.11 15.63 12.92
C VAL A 300 -3.92 15.37 14.41
N GLN A 301 -4.96 14.85 15.06
CA GLN A 301 -4.95 14.50 16.47
C GLN A 301 -5.67 13.16 16.69
N PRO A 302 -5.33 12.38 17.74
CA PRO A 302 -5.94 11.07 17.99
C PRO A 302 -7.47 11.08 18.05
N ASN A 303 -8.06 12.14 18.60
CA ASN A 303 -9.52 12.32 18.70
C ASN A 303 -10.21 12.66 17.37
N ALA A 304 -9.46 13.13 16.38
CA ALA A 304 -9.95 13.41 15.04
C ALA A 304 -9.94 12.16 14.14
N LEU A 305 -9.26 11.09 14.57
CA LEU A 305 -9.17 9.82 13.85
C LEU A 305 -10.21 8.83 14.39
N ALA A 306 -10.92 8.15 13.50
CA ALA A 306 -11.86 7.07 13.81
C ALA A 306 -11.17 5.69 13.92
N SER A 307 -10.00 5.51 13.31
CA SER A 307 -9.15 4.31 13.43
C SER A 307 -8.91 3.94 14.90
N GLN A 308 -8.79 2.65 15.21
CA GLN A 308 -8.43 2.22 16.57
C GLN A 308 -6.99 2.61 16.89
N GLY A 309 -6.03 2.28 16.00
CA GLY A 309 -4.66 2.77 16.10
C GLY A 309 -4.59 4.26 15.81
N LYS A 310 -3.88 5.01 16.65
CA LYS A 310 -3.70 6.47 16.54
C LYS A 310 -2.30 6.88 16.11
N ASN A 311 -1.40 5.90 16.02
CA ASN A 311 -0.01 6.04 15.61
C ASN A 311 0.09 6.62 14.19
N THR A 312 0.67 7.81 14.06
CA THR A 312 0.95 8.41 12.76
C THR A 312 2.06 9.45 12.87
N PRO A 313 3.00 9.51 11.92
CA PRO A 313 4.06 10.52 11.94
C PRO A 313 3.54 11.94 11.67
N PHE A 314 2.27 12.09 11.27
CA PHE A 314 1.65 13.37 10.96
C PHE A 314 0.98 14.03 12.17
N GLN A 315 1.09 13.45 13.38
CA GLN A 315 0.44 13.97 14.57
C GLN A 315 0.86 15.42 14.88
N GLY A 316 -0.13 16.28 15.15
CA GLY A 316 0.08 17.70 15.42
C GLY A 316 0.24 18.58 14.18
N LEU A 317 0.34 18.00 12.98
CA LEU A 317 0.41 18.76 11.74
C LEU A 317 -0.97 19.27 11.31
N GLU A 318 -1.00 20.46 10.71
CA GLU A 318 -2.18 21.00 10.06
C GLU A 318 -2.24 20.52 8.60
N LEU A 319 -3.37 19.96 8.19
CA LEU A 319 -3.67 19.56 6.82
C LEU A 319 -4.94 20.25 6.31
N THR A 320 -5.11 20.28 5.00
CA THR A 320 -6.34 20.76 4.33
C THR A 320 -7.03 19.61 3.59
N GLY A 321 -8.34 19.73 3.30
CA GLY A 321 -9.07 18.68 2.60
C GLY A 321 -9.90 17.79 3.51
N ARG A 322 -10.67 18.40 4.42
CA ARG A 322 -11.47 17.66 5.40
C ARG A 322 -12.73 17.08 4.76
N VAL A 323 -12.92 15.77 4.94
CA VAL A 323 -14.16 15.08 4.53
C VAL A 323 -15.33 15.62 5.35
N ALA A 324 -16.41 15.98 4.66
CA ALA A 324 -17.67 16.40 5.26
C ALA A 324 -18.68 15.25 5.27
N ARG A 325 -18.68 14.41 4.23
CA ARG A 325 -19.60 13.28 4.11
C ARG A 325 -19.04 12.20 3.19
N THR A 326 -19.23 10.94 3.56
CA THR A 326 -18.97 9.79 2.69
C THR A 326 -20.25 9.02 2.47
N LEU A 327 -20.52 8.70 1.21
CA LEU A 327 -21.64 7.88 0.77
C LEU A 327 -21.13 6.57 0.18
N VAL A 328 -21.82 5.47 0.47
CA VAL A 328 -21.61 4.17 -0.15
C VAL A 328 -22.96 3.68 -0.67
N GLY A 329 -23.08 3.46 -1.98
CA GLY A 329 -24.35 3.10 -2.61
C GLY A 329 -25.47 4.13 -2.37
N GLY A 330 -25.13 5.41 -2.20
CA GLY A 330 -26.09 6.49 -1.91
C GLY A 330 -26.48 6.63 -0.43
N ARG A 331 -26.03 5.72 0.44
CA ARG A 331 -26.23 5.82 1.88
C ARG A 331 -25.10 6.60 2.53
N THR A 332 -25.42 7.53 3.43
CA THR A 332 -24.41 8.22 4.24
C THR A 332 -23.82 7.26 5.27
N VAL A 333 -22.51 7.02 5.20
CA VAL A 333 -21.76 6.16 6.14
C VAL A 333 -20.87 6.96 7.10
N HIS A 334 -20.59 8.21 6.76
CA HIS A 334 -19.86 9.17 7.58
C HIS A 334 -20.39 10.58 7.36
N ALA A 335 -20.50 11.36 8.43
CA ALA A 335 -20.78 12.79 8.41
C ALA A 335 -19.96 13.46 9.53
N ALA A 336 -19.24 14.53 9.18
CA ALA A 336 -18.35 15.27 10.09
C ALA A 336 -19.04 16.41 10.84
#